data_AF-A0A7S7TAT1-F1
#
_entry.id   AF-A0A7S7TAT1-F1
#
_cell.length_a   1.000
_cell.length_b   1.000
_cell.length_c   1.000
_cell.angle_alpha   90.00
_cell.angle_beta   90.00
_cell.angle_gamma   90.00
#
_symmetry.space_group_name_H-M   'P 1'
#
loop_
_entity.id
_entity.type
_entity.pdbx_description
1 polymer ?
#
loop_
_entity_poly.entity_id
_entity_poly.type
_entity_poly.pdbx_seq_one_letter_code
_entity_poly.pdbx_strand_id
1 'polypeptide(L)' 'MTDHLDDYMNAVARAMALPLEDAWRPAVRANLDVSLRLARLVDDFPLPDDVVSAAVYST' A
#
# COMPACT_ATOMS: atom_id res chain seq x y z
N MET A 1 -14.95 -5.13 7.82
CA MET A 1 -13.93 -4.19 7.28
C MET A 1 -12.57 -4.34 7.97
N THR A 2 -12.51 -4.56 9.29
CA THR A 2 -11.25 -4.77 10.02
C THR A 2 -10.44 -5.97 9.50
N ASP A 3 -11.10 -7.08 9.18
CA ASP A 3 -10.47 -8.35 8.75
C ASP A 3 -9.70 -8.25 7.42
N HIS A 4 -10.23 -7.53 6.42
CA HIS A 4 -9.59 -7.47 5.10
C HIS A 4 -8.19 -6.83 5.12
N LEU A 5 -7.96 -5.90 6.05
CA LEU A 5 -6.66 -5.25 6.17
C LEU A 5 -5.62 -6.17 6.82
N ASP A 6 -6.02 -6.99 7.80
CA ASP A 6 -5.12 -7.96 8.41
C ASP A 6 -4.81 -9.10 7.44
N ASP A 7 -5.80 -9.56 6.67
CA ASP A 7 -5.60 -10.54 5.60
C ASP A 7 -4.61 -10.04 4.55
N TYR A 8 -4.77 -8.78 4.13
CA TYR A 8 -3.84 -8.12 3.21
C TYR A 8 -2.43 -8.03 3.81
N MET A 9 -2.30 -7.57 5.06
CA MET A 9 -1.01 -7.51 5.76
C MET A 9 -0.31 -8.87 5.81
N ASN A 10 -1.05 -9.94 6.13
CA ASN A 10 -0.52 -11.30 6.17
C ASN A 10 -0.11 -11.80 4.78
N ALA A 11 -0.90 -11.53 3.75
CA ALA A 11 -0.61 -11.92 2.37
C ALA A 11 0.66 -11.23 1.86
N VAL A 12 0.79 -9.91 2.08
CA VAL A 12 1.96 -9.12 1.64
C VAL A 12 3.21 -9.50 2.43
N ALA A 13 3.10 -9.67 3.76
CA ALA A 13 4.21 -10.12 4.59
C ALA A 13 4.77 -11.47 4.11
N ARG A 14 3.89 -12.41 3.74
CA ARG A 14 4.29 -13.68 3.14
C ARG A 14 4.92 -13.51 1.76
N ALA A 15 4.27 -12.74 0.88
CA ALA A 15 4.74 -12.54 -0.50
C ALA A 15 6.12 -11.86 -0.57
N MET A 16 6.39 -10.92 0.35
CA MET A 16 7.66 -10.20 0.42
C MET A 16 8.69 -10.85 1.35
N ALA A 17 8.37 -12.00 1.96
CA ALA A 17 9.20 -12.65 2.96
C ALA A 17 9.62 -11.72 4.12
N LEU A 18 8.71 -10.84 4.54
CA LEU A 18 8.88 -9.89 5.64
C LEU A 18 8.02 -10.32 6.84
N PRO A 19 8.55 -11.14 7.76
CA PRO A 19 7.78 -11.59 8.91
C PRO A 19 7.36 -10.41 9.80
N LEU A 20 6.06 -10.31 10.07
CA LEU A 20 5.47 -9.33 10.98
C LEU A 20 5.39 -9.93 12.39
N GLU A 21 6.21 -9.42 13.29
CA GLU A 21 6.10 -9.74 14.72
C GLU A 21 4.79 -9.18 15.29
N ASP A 22 4.19 -9.92 16.22
CA ASP A 22 2.88 -9.56 16.79
C ASP A 22 2.91 -8.20 17.51
N ALA A 23 4.05 -7.84 18.11
CA ALA A 23 4.26 -6.54 18.73
C ALA A 23 4.15 -5.37 17.72
N TRP A 24 4.43 -5.59 16.44
CA TRP A 24 4.44 -4.54 15.42
C TRP A 24 3.12 -4.44 14.65
N ARG A 25 2.30 -5.49 14.67
CA ARG A 25 1.02 -5.54 13.93
C ARG A 25 0.12 -4.32 14.17
N PRO A 26 -0.09 -3.85 15.42
CA PRO A 26 -0.96 -2.70 15.64
C PRO A 26 -0.42 -1.42 14.98
N ALA A 27 0.89 -1.18 15.03
CA ALA A 27 1.53 -0.01 14.45
C ALA A 27 1.52 -0.07 12.92
N VAL A 28 1.83 -1.23 12.33
CA VAL A 28 1.80 -1.42 10.88
C VAL A 28 0.38 -1.24 10.35
N ARG A 29 -0.62 -1.78 11.03
CA ARG A 29 -2.03 -1.61 10.69
C ARG A 29 -2.45 -0.15 10.70
N ALA A 30 -2.10 0.59 11.76
CA ALA A 30 -2.43 2.01 11.88
C ALA A 30 -1.78 2.84 10.76
N ASN A 31 -0.51 2.59 10.46
CA ASN A 31 0.20 3.29 9.38
C ASN A 31 -0.39 2.95 8.00
N LEU A 32 -0.78 1.70 7.77
CA LEU A 32 -1.39 1.28 6.53
C LEU A 32 -2.77 1.93 6.33
N ASP A 33 -3.58 2.04 7.38
CA ASP A 33 -4.87 2.74 7.32
C ASP A 33 -4.71 4.21 6.92
N VAL A 34 -3.72 4.91 7.51
CA VAL A 34 -3.40 6.30 7.13
C VAL A 34 -2.91 6.39 5.68
N SER A 35 -2.01 5.51 5.26
CA SER A 35 -1.51 5.48 3.88
C SER A 35 -2.62 5.23 2.87
N LEU A 36 -3.60 4.37 3.17
CA LEU A 36 -4.74 4.11 2.29
C LEU A 36 -5.66 5.34 2.18
N ARG A 37 -5.84 6.11 3.27
CA ARG A 37 -6.57 7.38 3.21
C ARG A 37 -5.85 8.40 2.31
N LEU A 38 -4.52 8.46 2.39
CA LEU A 38 -3.72 9.32 1.51
C LEU A 38 -3.79 8.85 0.05
N ALA A 39 -3.73 7.54 -0.20
CA ALA A 39 -3.88 6.97 -1.53
C ALA A 39 -5.24 7.32 -2.15
N ARG A 40 -6.31 7.32 -1.35
CA ARG A 40 -7.65 7.73 -1.80
C ARG A 40 -7.69 9.16 -2.33
N LEU A 41 -6.86 10.06 -1.79
CA LEU A 41 -6.78 11.45 -2.28
C LEU A 41 -6.22 11.53 -3.70
N VAL A 42 -5.42 10.54 -4.11
CA VAL A 42 -4.82 10.50 -5.45
C VAL A 42 -5.51 9.56 -6.43
N ASP A 43 -6.30 8.60 -5.92
CA ASP A 43 -7.03 7.58 -6.70
C ASP A 43 -8.08 8.19 -7.63
N ASP A 44 -8.67 9.33 -7.23
CA ASP A 44 -9.74 9.99 -8.00
C ASP A 44 -9.21 10.86 -9.15
N PHE A 45 -7.88 11.05 -9.29
CA PHE A 45 -7.34 11.78 -10.44
C PHE A 45 -7.44 10.92 -11.71
N PRO A 46 -8.01 11.46 -12.81
CA PRO A 46 -8.02 10.73 -14.07
C PRO A 46 -6.59 10.49 -14.54
N LEU A 47 -6.26 9.23 -14.83
CA LEU A 47 -4.96 8.83 -15.37
C LEU A 47 -5.14 8.29 -16.80
N PRO A 48 -5.03 9.14 -17.83
CA PRO A 48 -5.05 8.71 -19.22
C PRO A 48 -3.92 7.74 -19.55
N ASP A 49 -4.17 6.81 -20.47
CA ASP A 49 -3.21 5.76 -20.86
C ASP A 49 -1.94 6.32 -21.54
N ASP A 50 -1.99 7.54 -22.08
CA ASP A 50 -0.84 8.22 -22.69
C ASP A 50 0.07 8.93 -21.67
N VAL A 51 -0.31 8.97 -20.39
CA VAL A 51 0.54 9.48 -19.32
C VAL A 51 1.67 8.51 -19.03
N VAL A 52 2.89 9.05 -18.96
CA VAL A 52 4.10 8.30 -18.62
C VAL A 52 4.56 8.59 -17.19
N SER A 53 5.43 7.73 -16.65
CA SER A 53 6.10 7.97 -15.37
C SER A 53 6.87 9.29 -15.42
N ALA A 54 6.83 10.05 -14.31
CA ALA A 54 7.61 11.28 -14.19
C ALA A 54 9.12 11.05 -14.34
N ALA A 55 9.61 9.87 -13.96
CA ALA A 55 11.00 9.47 -14.13
C ALA A 55 11.16 8.69 -15.46
N VAL A 56 11.36 9.42 -16.56
CA VAL A 56 11.66 8.84 -17.87
C VAL A 56 13.16 8.61 -17.99
N TYR A 57 13.56 7.38 -18.32
CA TYR A 57 14.94 7.05 -18.64
C TYR A 57 15.28 7.52 -20.06
N SER A 58 16.39 8.25 -20.22
CA SER A 58 16.99 8.60 -21.52
C SER A 58 18.43 8.13 -21.55
N THR A 59 18.80 7.42 -22.61
CA THR A 59 20.17 6.97 -22.91
C THR A 59 21.05 8.11 -23.39
#